data_AF-A0A352CBN4-F1
#
_entry.id   AF-A0A352CBN4-F1
#
_cell.length_a   1.000
_cell.length_b   1.000
_cell.length_c   1.000
_cell.angle_alpha   90.00
_cell.angle_beta   90.00
_cell.angle_gamma   90.00
#
_symmetry.space_group_name_H-M   'P 1'
#
loop_
_entity.id
_entity.type
_entity.pdbx_description
1 polymer ?
#
loop_
_entity_poly.entity_id
_entity_poly.type
_entity_poly.pdbx_seq_one_letter_code
_entity_poly.pdbx_strand_id
1 'polypeptide(L)'
;MSTARKSEKVFVKWLLRGPERMRDTGEKVVATIVPLIENAGFIWVDKTFDIGPVQANQIALERANVDRSVDFISIYFDKYRKPKFEVWGGTKRPDTPNDWEWVKGATLVWKQDDGYRYKQWAPNWWQLSRTAAKTKVVNDVARYIPQMIGYLNGEPPGPNVRVSKIGPNRTQKL
;
A
#
# COMPACT_ATOMS: atom_id res chain seq x y z
N MET A 1 25.28 2.73 -9.49
CA MET A 1 24.60 3.92 -8.92
C MET A 1 23.12 3.82 -9.30
N SER A 2 22.23 3.60 -8.33
CA SER A 2 20.79 3.52 -8.59
C SER A 2 20.26 4.91 -8.91
N THR A 3 19.81 5.13 -10.14
CA THR A 3 18.96 6.28 -10.48
C THR A 3 17.66 6.14 -9.71
N ALA A 4 17.55 6.79 -8.55
CA ALA A 4 16.30 6.88 -7.80
C ALA A 4 15.14 7.23 -8.74
N ARG A 5 14.07 6.44 -8.65
CA ARG A 5 12.95 6.44 -9.61
C ARG A 5 12.13 7.72 -9.45
N LYS A 6 11.33 8.11 -10.46
CA LYS A 6 10.65 9.41 -10.45
C LYS A 6 9.63 9.48 -9.30
N SER A 7 8.83 8.43 -9.08
CA SER A 7 7.87 8.37 -7.98
C SER A 7 8.53 8.43 -6.60
N GLU A 8 9.63 7.71 -6.40
CA GLU A 8 10.44 7.77 -5.18
C GLU A 8 10.91 9.20 -4.90
N LYS A 9 11.47 9.89 -5.91
CA LYS A 9 11.89 11.31 -5.79
C LYS A 9 10.72 12.24 -5.46
N VAL A 10 9.55 12.01 -6.05
CA VAL A 10 8.34 12.80 -5.79
C VAL A 10 7.88 12.58 -4.34
N PHE A 11 7.87 11.33 -3.87
CA PHE A 11 7.52 10.98 -2.50
C PHE A 11 8.48 11.62 -1.49
N VAL A 12 9.79 11.49 -1.68
CA VAL A 12 10.80 12.11 -0.80
C VAL A 12 10.62 13.63 -0.74
N LYS A 13 10.39 14.29 -1.88
CA LYS A 13 10.11 15.74 -1.91
C LYS A 13 8.84 16.10 -1.14
N TRP A 14 7.79 15.28 -1.23
CA TRP A 14 6.56 15.49 -0.47
C TRP A 14 6.78 15.29 1.04
N LEU A 15 7.54 14.27 1.42
CA LEU A 15 7.91 13.94 2.80
C LEU A 15 8.67 15.10 3.45
N LEU A 16 9.71 15.63 2.78
CA LEU A 16 10.53 16.73 3.28
C LEU A 16 9.75 18.03 3.58
N ARG A 17 8.59 18.22 2.96
CA ARG A 17 7.70 19.37 3.21
C ARG A 17 6.79 19.18 4.42
N GLY A 18 6.78 18.00 5.04
CA GLY A 18 5.92 17.67 6.16
C GLY A 18 6.51 17.94 7.54
N PRO A 19 5.67 17.89 8.59
CA PRO A 19 6.12 17.96 9.97
C PRO A 19 7.09 16.82 10.31
N GLU A 20 7.99 17.05 11.26
CA GLU A 20 9.02 16.09 11.70
C GLU A 20 8.46 14.69 11.96
N ARG A 21 7.43 14.54 12.79
CA ARG A 21 6.82 13.24 13.11
C ARG A 21 6.37 12.45 11.88
N MET A 22 5.92 13.15 10.84
CA MET A 22 5.48 12.53 9.59
C MET A 22 6.67 12.14 8.72
N ARG A 23 7.75 12.95 8.71
CA ARG A 23 9.03 12.59 8.09
C ARG A 23 9.60 11.33 8.72
N ASP A 24 9.69 11.28 10.05
CA ASP A 24 10.20 10.10 10.78
C ASP A 24 9.40 8.84 10.41
N THR A 25 8.08 8.97 10.32
CA THR A 25 7.20 7.85 9.92
C THR A 25 7.51 7.39 8.50
N GLY A 26 7.58 8.32 7.54
CA GLY A 26 7.84 7.98 6.13
C GLY A 26 9.24 7.44 5.90
N GLU A 27 10.26 8.02 6.52
CA GLU A 27 11.63 7.51 6.47
C GLU A 27 11.72 6.11 7.05
N LYS A 28 11.05 5.86 8.18
CA LYS A 28 11.01 4.52 8.77
C LYS A 28 10.30 3.51 7.85
N VAL A 29 9.18 3.88 7.24
CA VAL A 29 8.49 3.03 6.25
C VAL A 29 9.42 2.68 5.09
N VAL A 30 10.13 3.66 4.52
CA VAL A 30 11.10 3.43 3.45
C VAL A 30 12.25 2.55 3.91
N ALA A 31 12.73 2.71 5.14
CA ALA A 31 13.84 1.92 5.66
C ALA A 31 13.47 0.49 6.09
N THR A 32 12.21 0.23 6.43
CA THR A 32 11.81 -1.09 7.00
C THR A 32 10.81 -1.86 6.17
N ILE A 33 9.80 -1.21 5.60
CA ILE A 33 8.71 -1.90 4.89
C ILE A 33 9.07 -2.08 3.41
N VAL A 34 9.55 -1.03 2.76
CA VAL A 34 9.88 -1.08 1.31
C VAL A 34 10.87 -2.20 0.97
N PRO A 35 11.98 -2.42 1.71
CA PRO A 35 12.93 -3.48 1.37
C PRO A 35 12.31 -4.89 1.45
N LEU A 36 11.34 -5.11 2.36
CA LEU A 36 10.63 -6.40 2.44
C LEU A 36 9.81 -6.66 1.18
N ILE A 37 9.19 -5.61 0.65
CA ILE A 37 8.37 -5.68 -0.57
C ILE A 37 9.28 -5.85 -1.80
N GLU A 38 10.37 -5.08 -1.89
CA GLU A 38 11.34 -5.19 -3.00
C GLU A 38 12.03 -6.55 -3.05
N ASN A 39 12.41 -7.11 -1.90
CA ASN A 39 12.97 -8.46 -1.80
C ASN A 39 12.00 -9.55 -2.28
N ALA A 40 10.69 -9.29 -2.30
CA ALA A 40 9.67 -10.18 -2.85
C ALA A 40 9.44 -10.00 -4.36
N GLY A 41 10.29 -9.21 -5.03
CA GLY A 41 10.28 -9.00 -6.48
C GLY A 41 9.44 -7.81 -6.94
N PHE A 42 8.91 -7.01 -6.03
CA PHE A 42 8.17 -5.79 -6.38
C PHE A 42 9.13 -4.65 -6.70
N ILE A 43 8.71 -3.78 -7.61
CA ILE A 43 9.48 -2.60 -8.03
C ILE A 43 8.60 -1.36 -7.90
N TRP A 44 9.16 -0.25 -7.41
CA TRP A 44 8.54 1.06 -7.55
C TRP A 44 8.12 1.34 -8.99
N VAL A 45 6.92 1.91 -9.13
CA VAL A 45 6.37 2.36 -10.42
C VAL A 45 6.10 3.86 -10.40
N ASP A 46 6.13 4.49 -11.58
CA ASP A 46 5.83 5.92 -11.75
C ASP A 46 4.36 6.19 -12.07
N LYS A 47 3.67 5.18 -12.58
CA LYS A 47 2.25 5.15 -12.87
C LYS A 47 1.72 3.84 -12.35
N THR A 48 0.59 3.86 -11.66
CA THR A 48 -0.13 2.61 -11.40
C THR A 48 -0.83 2.19 -12.69
N PHE A 49 -1.00 0.89 -12.87
CA PHE A 49 -1.50 0.34 -14.13
C PHE A 49 -2.87 0.91 -14.59
N ASP A 50 -3.72 1.44 -13.70
CA ASP A 50 -5.08 1.91 -14.02
C ASP A 50 -5.51 3.31 -13.50
N ILE A 51 -4.77 3.93 -12.55
CA ILE A 51 -5.23 5.17 -11.86
C ILE A 51 -4.44 6.41 -12.33
N GLY A 52 -3.42 6.23 -13.16
CA GLY A 52 -2.58 7.32 -13.67
C GLY A 52 -1.30 7.51 -12.85
N PRO A 53 -0.74 8.74 -12.78
CA PRO A 53 0.52 8.97 -12.08
C PRO A 53 0.40 8.69 -10.59
N VAL A 54 1.43 8.08 -10.01
CA VAL A 54 1.51 7.84 -8.56
C VAL A 54 1.42 9.16 -7.81
N GLN A 55 0.54 9.22 -6.80
CA GLN A 55 0.34 10.44 -6.01
C GLN A 55 1.58 10.73 -5.15
N ALA A 56 1.84 12.00 -4.87
CA ALA A 56 3.04 12.38 -4.12
C ALA A 56 3.07 11.87 -2.67
N ASN A 57 1.92 11.57 -2.09
CA ASN A 57 1.76 10.97 -0.76
C ASN A 57 1.65 9.43 -0.80
N GLN A 58 2.03 8.80 -1.91
CA GLN A 58 1.91 7.36 -2.12
C GLN A 58 3.26 6.77 -2.50
N ILE A 59 3.55 5.60 -1.94
CA ILE A 59 4.55 4.67 -2.46
C ILE A 59 3.77 3.58 -3.21
N ALA A 60 4.08 3.36 -4.47
CA ALA A 60 3.45 2.32 -5.28
C ALA A 60 4.52 1.36 -5.80
N LEU A 61 4.38 0.08 -5.48
CA LEU A 61 5.23 -0.99 -5.99
C LEU A 61 4.39 -2.04 -6.71
N GLU A 62 4.90 -2.57 -7.82
CA GLU A 62 4.25 -3.58 -8.63
C GLU A 62 5.20 -4.75 -8.93
N ARG A 63 4.63 -5.94 -9.12
CA ARG A 63 5.34 -7.14 -9.55
C ARG A 63 4.54 -7.79 -10.68
N ALA A 64 5.18 -7.94 -11.84
CA ALA A 64 4.58 -8.65 -12.96
C ALA A 64 4.68 -10.16 -12.75
N ASN A 65 3.58 -10.87 -12.99
CA ASN A 65 3.49 -12.32 -12.90
C ASN A 65 3.59 -12.97 -14.29
N VAL A 66 3.83 -14.28 -14.32
CA VAL A 66 4.00 -15.06 -15.57
C VAL A 66 2.71 -15.08 -16.41
N ASP A 67 1.54 -15.06 -15.77
CA ASP A 67 0.22 -15.08 -16.40
C ASP A 67 -0.23 -13.68 -16.88
N ARG A 68 0.70 -12.72 -16.98
CA ARG A 68 0.46 -11.30 -17.30
C ARG A 68 -0.36 -10.55 -16.25
N SER A 69 -0.71 -11.17 -15.13
CA SER A 69 -1.27 -10.43 -14.01
C SER A 69 -0.20 -9.55 -13.36
N VAL A 70 -0.65 -8.51 -12.65
CA VAL A 70 0.21 -7.61 -11.90
C VAL A 70 -0.25 -7.61 -10.46
N ASP A 71 0.65 -8.01 -9.56
CA ASP A 71 0.49 -7.74 -8.15
C ASP A 71 0.94 -6.33 -7.85
N PHE A 72 0.27 -5.65 -6.93
CA PHE A 72 0.68 -4.35 -6.46
C PHE A 72 0.59 -4.27 -4.94
N ILE A 73 1.45 -3.44 -4.36
CA ILE A 73 1.37 -2.97 -2.98
C ILE A 73 1.52 -1.45 -3.01
N SER A 74 0.51 -0.75 -2.51
CA SER A 74 0.50 0.69 -2.33
C SER A 74 0.51 1.03 -0.85
N ILE A 75 1.40 1.95 -0.47
CA ILE A 75 1.45 2.55 0.86
C ILE A 75 0.99 4.00 0.74
N TYR A 76 -0.20 4.30 1.25
CA TYR A 76 -0.76 5.65 1.21
C TYR A 76 -0.52 6.37 2.53
N PHE A 77 0.04 7.56 2.46
CA PHE A 77 0.17 8.46 3.60
C PHE A 77 -0.98 9.46 3.63
N ASP A 78 -1.32 9.96 4.81
CA ASP A 78 -2.33 11.01 4.98
C ASP A 78 -1.94 12.25 4.15
N LYS A 79 -2.80 12.65 3.22
CA LYS A 79 -2.57 13.80 2.32
C LYS A 79 -2.40 15.14 3.06
N TYR A 80 -2.92 15.24 4.28
CA TYR A 80 -2.76 16.37 5.19
C TYR A 80 -1.52 16.24 6.09
N ARG A 81 -0.59 15.33 5.76
CA ARG A 81 0.72 15.14 6.40
C ARG A 81 0.64 14.81 7.90
N LYS A 82 -0.41 14.11 8.32
CA LYS A 82 -0.43 13.46 9.63
C LYS A 82 0.52 12.25 9.60
N PRO A 83 1.18 11.89 10.71
CA PRO A 83 2.06 10.71 10.76
C PRO A 83 1.20 9.44 10.77
N LYS A 84 0.64 9.08 9.61
CA LYS A 84 -0.29 7.97 9.42
C LYS A 84 -0.13 7.44 8.01
N PHE A 85 -0.24 6.12 7.86
CA PHE A 85 -0.23 5.45 6.57
C PHE A 85 -1.09 4.19 6.59
N GLU A 86 -1.48 3.74 5.40
CA GLU A 86 -2.16 2.46 5.15
C GLU A 86 -1.40 1.66 4.10
N VAL A 87 -1.52 0.33 4.16
CA VAL A 87 -0.96 -0.58 3.15
C VAL A 87 -2.11 -1.33 2.51
N TRP A 88 -2.23 -1.16 1.19
CA TRP A 88 -3.21 -1.83 0.35
C TRP A 88 -2.46 -2.64 -0.71
N GLY A 89 -2.93 -3.85 -0.98
CA GLY A 89 -2.37 -4.68 -2.04
C GLY A 89 -3.44 -5.44 -2.78
N GLY A 90 -3.09 -5.95 -3.94
CA GLY A 90 -4.00 -6.74 -4.75
C GLY A 90 -3.33 -7.27 -6.01
N THR A 91 -4.13 -7.99 -6.78
CA THR A 91 -3.75 -8.52 -8.08
C THR A 91 -4.78 -8.05 -9.10
N LYS A 92 -4.29 -7.60 -10.25
CA LYS A 92 -5.11 -7.33 -11.42
C LYS A 92 -4.67 -8.20 -12.57
N ARG A 93 -5.60 -8.55 -13.45
CA ARG A 93 -5.33 -9.30 -14.66
C ARG A 93 -5.87 -8.55 -15.86
N PRO A 94 -5.17 -8.53 -17.01
CA PRO A 94 -5.75 -8.01 -18.23
C PRO A 94 -6.91 -8.90 -18.66
N ASP A 95 -8.10 -8.31 -18.83
CA ASP A 95 -9.25 -8.95 -19.49
C ASP A 95 -9.17 -8.72 -21.01
N THR A 96 -8.77 -7.51 -21.41
CA THR A 96 -8.35 -7.17 -22.78
C THR A 96 -6.99 -6.46 -22.73
N PRO A 97 -6.30 -6.21 -23.87
CA PRO A 97 -5.04 -5.45 -23.86
C PRO A 97 -5.13 -4.08 -23.17
N ASN A 98 -6.33 -3.50 -23.06
CA ASN A 98 -6.57 -2.18 -22.48
C ASN A 98 -7.45 -2.21 -21.22
N ASP A 99 -8.06 -3.34 -20.87
CA ASP A 99 -8.95 -3.48 -19.72
C ASP A 99 -8.35 -4.37 -18.64
N TRP A 100 -8.39 -3.90 -17.40
CA TRP A 100 -7.85 -4.60 -16.23
C TRP A 100 -8.97 -4.96 -15.27
N GLU A 101 -9.06 -6.24 -14.95
CA GLU A 101 -9.98 -6.76 -13.96
C GLU A 101 -9.28 -6.93 -12.61
N TRP A 102 -10.00 -6.58 -11.55
CA TRP A 102 -9.60 -6.83 -10.18
C TRP A 102 -9.76 -8.31 -9.83
N VAL A 103 -8.66 -9.03 -9.60
CA VAL A 103 -8.70 -10.45 -9.22
C VAL A 103 -8.84 -10.59 -7.70
N LYS A 104 -7.98 -9.91 -6.95
CA LYS A 104 -8.01 -9.90 -5.48
C LYS A 104 -7.46 -8.60 -4.92
N GLY A 105 -7.86 -8.27 -3.71
CA GLY A 105 -7.53 -7.01 -3.07
C GLY A 105 -7.67 -7.13 -1.57
N ALA A 106 -6.73 -6.57 -0.82
CA ALA A 106 -6.72 -6.64 0.62
C ALA A 106 -5.99 -5.45 1.23
N THR A 107 -6.34 -5.13 2.46
CA THR A 107 -5.66 -4.11 3.28
C THR A 107 -4.96 -4.79 4.44
N LEU A 108 -3.76 -4.34 4.82
CA LEU A 108 -3.16 -4.76 6.09
C LEU A 108 -3.89 -4.11 7.26
N VAL A 109 -4.24 -4.94 8.24
CA VAL A 109 -5.00 -4.53 9.41
C VAL A 109 -4.35 -5.02 10.70
N TRP A 110 -4.42 -4.19 11.74
CA TRP A 110 -4.21 -4.61 13.11
C TRP A 110 -5.54 -5.00 13.74
N LYS A 111 -5.58 -6.23 14.27
CA LYS A 111 -6.68 -6.77 15.07
C LYS A 111 -6.43 -6.48 16.55
N GLN A 112 -7.40 -5.89 17.22
CA GLN A 112 -7.51 -5.89 18.69
C GLN A 112 -8.77 -6.68 19.08
N ASP A 113 -8.90 -7.04 20.35
CA ASP A 113 -9.93 -7.95 20.88
C ASP A 113 -11.38 -7.48 20.59
N ASP A 114 -11.57 -6.20 20.24
CA ASP A 114 -12.85 -5.58 19.88
C ASP A 114 -13.04 -5.33 18.35
N GLY A 115 -12.08 -5.69 17.50
CA GLY A 115 -12.22 -5.62 16.04
C GLY A 115 -10.96 -5.24 15.24
N TYR A 116 -11.18 -4.87 13.96
CA TYR A 116 -10.12 -4.47 13.02
C TYR A 116 -10.02 -2.94 12.90
N ARG A 117 -8.85 -2.34 13.15
CA ARG A 117 -8.67 -0.87 13.12
C ARG A 117 -8.37 -0.27 11.74
N TYR A 118 -8.02 -1.09 10.74
CA TYR A 118 -7.82 -0.61 9.37
C TYR A 118 -9.00 -1.09 8.53
N LYS A 119 -10.12 -0.39 8.62
CA LYS A 119 -11.10 -0.47 7.55
C LYS A 119 -10.63 0.48 6.45
N GLN A 120 -10.32 -0.07 5.27
CA GLN A 120 -10.28 0.64 3.99
C GLN A 120 -11.30 1.78 4.03
N TRP A 121 -10.82 3.03 4.06
CA TRP A 121 -11.60 4.26 4.02
C TRP A 121 -12.99 4.15 4.66
N ALA A 122 -13.04 3.72 5.93
CA ALA A 122 -14.27 3.89 6.72
C ALA A 122 -14.42 5.37 7.11
N PRO A 123 -15.66 5.85 7.29
CA PRO A 123 -15.94 7.25 7.64
C PRO A 123 -15.13 7.76 8.82
N ASN A 124 -14.81 6.90 9.80
CA ASN A 124 -14.17 7.28 11.07
C ASN A 124 -12.64 7.20 11.07
N TRP A 125 -11.98 7.49 9.94
CA TRP A 125 -10.51 7.51 9.81
C TRP A 125 -9.80 8.50 10.77
N TRP A 126 -10.56 9.43 11.37
CA TRP A 126 -10.08 10.29 12.46
C TRP A 126 -9.96 9.60 13.82
N GLN A 127 -10.46 8.37 14.04
CA GLN A 127 -10.33 7.68 15.34
C GLN A 127 -8.92 7.12 15.62
N LEU A 128 -7.98 7.25 14.67
CA LEU A 128 -6.53 7.22 14.94
C LEU A 128 -6.04 8.48 15.70
N SER A 129 -6.94 9.32 16.25
CA SER A 129 -6.62 10.63 16.86
C SER A 129 -6.06 10.57 18.28
N ARG A 130 -5.97 9.41 18.93
CA ARG A 130 -5.44 9.35 20.32
C ARG A 130 -4.03 8.81 20.47
N THR A 131 -3.42 8.28 19.41
CA THR A 131 -2.02 7.84 19.45
C THR A 131 -1.36 8.16 18.13
N ALA A 132 -0.36 9.04 18.14
CA ALA A 132 0.54 9.26 17.00
C ALA A 132 1.04 7.91 16.46
N ALA A 133 1.28 7.77 15.16
CA ALA A 133 2.06 6.63 14.67
C ALA A 133 3.45 6.73 15.28
N LYS A 134 3.63 6.05 16.42
CA LYS A 134 4.94 5.82 17.02
C LYS A 134 5.66 4.82 16.12
N THR A 135 6.99 4.84 16.10
CA THR A 135 7.88 3.87 15.43
C THR A 135 7.42 2.41 15.56
N LYS A 136 6.77 2.08 16.69
CA LYS A 136 6.13 0.78 16.94
C LYS A 136 5.15 0.34 15.85
N VAL A 137 4.31 1.24 15.33
CA VAL A 137 3.30 0.91 14.30
C VAL A 137 3.98 0.50 12.99
N VAL A 138 5.06 1.16 12.60
CA VAL A 138 5.81 0.80 11.38
C VAL A 138 6.43 -0.59 11.53
N ASN A 139 7.04 -0.88 12.68
CA ASN A 139 7.63 -2.19 12.96
C ASN A 139 6.56 -3.30 13.02
N ASP A 140 5.40 -3.03 13.62
CA ASP A 140 4.29 -3.98 13.67
C ASP A 140 3.76 -4.27 12.27
N VAL A 141 3.55 -3.23 11.44
CA VAL A 141 3.14 -3.42 10.04
C VAL A 141 4.20 -4.21 9.26
N ALA A 142 5.49 -3.93 9.44
CA ALA A 142 6.58 -4.65 8.79
C ALA A 142 6.52 -6.17 9.06
N ARG A 143 6.11 -6.58 10.27
CA ARG A 143 5.91 -8.02 10.61
C ARG A 143 4.74 -8.66 9.85
N TYR A 144 3.79 -7.87 9.38
CA TYR A 144 2.60 -8.36 8.66
C TYR A 144 2.74 -8.30 7.14
N ILE A 145 3.74 -7.59 6.61
CA ILE A 145 4.05 -7.55 5.18
C ILE A 145 4.20 -8.95 4.56
N PRO A 146 4.88 -9.92 5.19
CA PRO A 146 4.93 -11.28 4.67
C PRO A 146 3.55 -11.93 4.50
N GLN A 147 2.57 -11.63 5.35
CA GLN A 147 1.20 -12.15 5.18
C GLN A 147 0.51 -11.58 3.94
N MET A 148 0.73 -10.29 3.64
CA MET A 148 0.22 -9.67 2.40
C MET A 148 0.88 -10.32 1.18
N ILE A 149 2.19 -10.52 1.22
CA ILE A 149 2.94 -11.15 0.13
C ILE A 149 2.47 -12.60 -0.08
N GLY A 150 2.31 -13.38 1.00
CA GLY A 150 1.77 -14.74 0.94
C GLY A 150 0.38 -14.77 0.32
N TYR A 151 -0.51 -13.86 0.75
CA TYR A 151 -1.83 -13.72 0.14
C TYR A 151 -1.77 -13.41 -1.38
N LEU A 152 -0.86 -12.52 -1.80
CA LEU A 152 -0.63 -12.23 -3.22
C LEU A 152 -0.06 -13.45 -3.97
N ASN A 153 0.77 -14.27 -3.33
CA ASN A 153 1.27 -15.54 -3.87
C ASN A 153 0.21 -16.67 -3.89
N GLY A 154 -1.00 -16.44 -3.38
CA GLY A 154 -2.10 -17.41 -3.43
C GLY A 154 -2.35 -18.16 -2.12
N GLU A 155 -1.62 -17.85 -1.05
CA GLU A 155 -1.92 -18.38 0.28
C GLU A 155 -3.25 -17.79 0.82
N PRO A 156 -3.92 -18.48 1.76
CA PRO A 156 -5.04 -17.89 2.50
C PRO A 156 -4.64 -16.58 3.19
N PRO A 157 -5.55 -15.60 3.32
CA PRO A 157 -5.24 -14.35 4.00
C PRO A 157 -4.88 -14.60 5.46
N GLY A 158 -3.71 -14.12 5.88
CA GLY A 158 -3.30 -14.15 7.28
C GLY A 158 -4.22 -13.31 8.19
N PRO A 159 -4.10 -13.43 9.51
CA PRO A 159 -4.97 -12.73 10.48
C PRO A 159 -4.93 -11.20 10.38
N ASN A 160 -3.88 -10.64 9.75
CA ASN A 160 -3.69 -9.22 9.54
C ASN A 160 -3.99 -8.78 8.09
N VAL A 161 -4.54 -9.66 7.25
CA VAL A 161 -4.91 -9.36 5.86
C VAL A 161 -6.43 -9.35 5.77
N ARG A 162 -7.02 -8.16 5.60
CA ARG A 162 -8.45 -8.03 5.40
C ARG A 162 -8.76 -7.94 3.92
N VAL A 163 -9.36 -8.99 3.38
CA VAL A 163 -9.81 -9.04 1.99
C VAL A 163 -10.88 -7.96 1.75
N SER A 164 -10.66 -7.16 0.72
CA SER A 164 -11.62 -6.17 0.23
C SER A 164 -12.70 -6.88 -0.57
N LYS A 165 -13.96 -6.46 -0.42
CA LYS A 165 -15.03 -6.89 -1.33
C LYS A 165 -14.77 -6.24 -2.68
N ILE A 166 -14.17 -6.99 -3.60
CA ILE A 166 -14.12 -6.60 -5.00
C ILE A 166 -15.51 -6.91 -5.57
N GLY A 167 -16.30 -5.87 -5.79
CA GLY A 167 -17.58 -6.01 -6.48
C GLY A 167 -17.33 -6.21 -7.98
N PRO A 168 -18.26 -6.87 -8.71
CA PRO A 168 -18.18 -6.94 -10.16
C PRO A 168 -18.19 -5.51 -10.72
N ASN A 169 -17.11 -5.17 -11.42
CA ASN A 169 -16.88 -3.96 -12.21
C ASN A 169 -17.86 -2.79 -12.00
N ARG A 170 -17.46 -1.82 -11.16
CA ARG A 170 -17.75 -0.42 -11.52
C ARG A 170 -16.79 -0.06 -12.62
N THR A 171 -17.16 -0.38 -13.86
CA THR A 171 -16.66 0.34 -15.02
C THR A 171 -16.97 1.82 -14.76
N GLN A 172 -16.01 2.57 -14.23
CA GLN A 172 -16.06 4.01 -14.37
C GLN A 172 -15.84 4.25 -15.85
N LYS A 173 -16.94 4.31 -16.61
CA LYS A 173 -16.95 4.88 -17.94
C LYS A 173 -16.32 6.27 -17.79
N LEU A 174 -15.14 6.45 -18.41
CA LEU A 174 -14.53 7.75 -18.64
C LEU A 174 -15.48 8.61 -19.46
#